data_AF-A0A655AGZ8-F1
#
_entry.id   AF-A0A655AGZ8-F1
#
_cell.length_a   1.000
_cell.length_b   1.000
_cell.length_c   1.000
_cell.angle_alpha   90.00
_cell.angle_beta   90.00
_cell.angle_gamma   90.00
#
_symmetry.space_group_name_H-M   'P 1'
#
loop_
_entity.id
_entity.type
_entity.pdbx_description
1 polymer ?
#
loop_
_entity_poly.entity_id
_entity_poly.type
_entity_poly.pdbx_seq_one_letter_code
_entity_poly.pdbx_strand_id
1 'polypeptide(L)'
;MADFNDGRLTDPVATPTALDQLVQARQPQAIGCAGWRAIDAAEIARGSADGRVRNKFTDVAEMLAAATSAPKEPLRRRVLARLRDLGQPIVLTVPL
;
A
#
# COMPACT_ATOMS: atom_id res chain seq x y z
N MET A 1 -21.78 -3.99 -0.03
CA MET A 1 -22.17 -2.77 -0.77
C MET A 1 -23.41 -2.12 -0.17
N ALA A 2 -24.46 -2.89 0.16
CA ALA A 2 -25.69 -2.37 0.77
C ALA A 2 -25.43 -1.37 1.91
N ASP A 3 -24.66 -1.72 2.94
CA ASP A 3 -24.42 -0.79 4.07
C ASP A 3 -23.75 0.54 3.69
N PHE A 4 -22.85 0.55 2.70
CA PHE A 4 -22.25 1.79 2.19
C PHE A 4 -23.27 2.60 1.39
N ASN A 5 -23.99 1.93 0.48
CA ASN A 5 -25.00 2.56 -0.37
C ASN A 5 -26.19 3.10 0.44
N ASP A 6 -26.53 2.42 1.53
CA ASP A 6 -27.61 2.75 2.46
C ASP A 6 -27.16 3.72 3.56
N GLY A 7 -25.92 4.23 3.50
CA GLY A 7 -25.41 5.25 4.44
C GLY A 7 -25.23 4.77 5.88
N ARG A 8 -25.06 3.46 6.10
CA ARG A 8 -24.95 2.86 7.44
C ARG A 8 -23.53 2.89 8.01
N LEU A 9 -22.56 3.38 7.25
CA LEU A 9 -21.18 3.51 7.70
C LEU A 9 -20.94 4.91 8.28
N THR A 10 -20.28 4.96 9.43
CA THR A 10 -19.84 6.21 10.04
C THR A 10 -18.70 6.84 9.25
N ASP A 11 -18.59 8.16 9.32
CA ASP A 11 -17.46 8.87 8.71
C ASP A 11 -16.12 8.41 9.30
N PRO A 12 -15.05 8.32 8.48
CA PRO A 12 -13.72 8.01 8.96
C PRO A 12 -13.23 9.07 9.97
N VAL A 13 -12.78 8.64 11.14
CA VAL A 13 -12.25 9.53 12.18
C VAL A 13 -10.79 9.93 11.97
N ALA A 14 -10.15 9.41 10.92
CA ALA A 14 -8.73 9.63 10.63
C ALA A 14 -8.47 9.71 9.12
N THR A 15 -7.37 10.36 8.75
CA THR A 15 -7.00 10.49 7.35
C THR A 15 -6.43 9.19 6.79
N PRO A 16 -6.47 8.99 5.45
CA PRO A 16 -5.80 7.84 4.82
C PRO A 16 -4.31 7.73 5.18
N THR A 17 -3.60 8.85 5.32
CA THR A 17 -2.18 8.83 5.70
C THR A 17 -1.98 8.39 7.14
N ALA A 18 -2.92 8.66 8.05
CA ALA A 18 -2.85 8.15 9.43
C ALA A 18 -2.95 6.61 9.45
N LEU A 19 -3.76 6.03 8.56
CA LEU A 19 -3.80 4.57 8.37
C LEU A 19 -2.46 4.05 7.83
N ASP A 20 -1.89 4.70 6.81
CA ASP A 20 -0.58 4.31 6.27
C ASP A 20 0.50 4.34 7.36
N GLN A 21 0.51 5.37 8.20
CA GLN A 21 1.43 5.48 9.34
C GLN A 21 1.22 4.37 10.37
N LEU A 22 -0.04 4.05 10.70
CA LEU A 22 -0.37 2.97 11.62
C LEU A 22 0.13 1.61 11.11
N VAL A 23 -0.08 1.34 9.82
CA VAL A 23 0.40 0.10 9.18
C VAL A 23 1.91 0.03 9.25
N GLN A 24 2.62 1.09 8.87
CA GLN A 24 4.08 1.13 8.88
C GLN A 24 4.66 0.99 10.30
N ALA A 25 4.03 1.57 11.30
CA ALA A 25 4.44 1.43 12.69
C ALA A 25 4.33 -0.01 13.20
N ARG A 26 3.31 -0.76 12.76
CA ARG A 26 3.08 -2.15 13.17
C ARG A 26 3.84 -3.17 12.32
N GLN A 27 4.05 -2.85 11.05
CA GLN A 27 4.73 -3.72 10.10
C GLN A 27 5.65 -2.87 9.20
N PRO A 28 6.91 -2.62 9.65
CA PRO A 28 7.86 -1.80 8.90
C PRO A 28 8.26 -2.36 7.53
N GLN A 29 8.02 -3.65 7.31
CA GLN A 29 8.31 -4.33 6.03
C GLN A 29 7.06 -4.43 5.13
N ALA A 30 5.98 -3.70 5.44
CA ALA A 30 4.78 -3.71 4.61
C ALA A 30 5.08 -3.17 3.21
N ILE A 31 4.78 -3.98 2.19
CA ILE A 31 4.96 -3.63 0.78
C ILE A 31 3.64 -3.14 0.17
N GLY A 32 3.68 -2.02 -0.55
CA GLY A 32 2.55 -1.53 -1.33
C GLY A 32 2.45 -2.20 -2.70
N CYS A 33 1.48 -1.76 -3.52
CA CYS A 33 1.26 -2.29 -4.86
C CYS A 33 2.49 -2.20 -5.78
N ALA A 34 3.33 -1.17 -5.62
CA ALA A 34 4.57 -1.03 -6.39
C ALA A 34 5.58 -2.15 -6.06
N GLY A 35 5.76 -2.46 -4.77
CA GLY A 35 6.59 -3.57 -4.30
C GLY A 35 6.09 -4.92 -4.79
N TRP A 36 4.76 -5.14 -4.72
CA TRP A 36 4.16 -6.37 -5.25
C TRP A 36 4.37 -6.53 -6.77
N ARG A 37 4.22 -5.46 -7.56
CA ARG A 37 4.52 -5.49 -9.01
C ARG A 37 5.99 -5.77 -9.31
N ALA A 38 6.90 -5.28 -8.48
CA ALA A 38 8.32 -5.58 -8.61
C ALA A 38 8.63 -7.06 -8.36
N ILE A 39 7.97 -7.68 -7.37
CA ILE A 39 8.04 -9.13 -7.16
C ILE A 39 7.53 -9.88 -8.39
N ASP A 40 6.33 -9.55 -8.89
CA ASP A 40 5.74 -10.22 -10.07
C ASP A 40 6.66 -10.13 -11.31
N ALA A 41 7.22 -8.94 -11.57
CA ALA A 41 8.18 -8.75 -12.66
C ALA A 41 9.45 -9.60 -12.48
N ALA A 42 9.98 -9.69 -11.26
CA ALA A 42 11.14 -10.50 -10.97
C ALA A 42 10.86 -12.00 -11.13
N GLU A 43 9.68 -12.49 -10.73
CA GLU A 43 9.27 -13.89 -10.94
C GLU A 43 9.14 -14.24 -12.42
N ILE A 44 8.55 -13.35 -13.23
CA ILE A 44 8.42 -13.53 -14.68
C ILE A 44 9.81 -13.58 -15.33
N ALA A 45 10.71 -12.66 -14.97
CA ALA A 45 12.07 -12.63 -15.49
C ALA A 45 12.84 -13.92 -15.15
N ARG A 46 12.74 -14.40 -13.90
CA ARG A 46 13.35 -15.67 -13.47
C ARG A 46 12.81 -16.88 -14.23
N GLY A 47 11.49 -16.94 -14.46
CA GLY A 47 10.87 -18.05 -15.19
C GLY A 47 11.24 -18.07 -16.67
N SER A 48 11.40 -16.89 -17.29
CA SER A 48 11.69 -16.76 -18.71
C SER A 48 13.02 -17.41 -19.11
N ALA A 49 14.02 -17.42 -18.20
CA ALA A 49 15.29 -18.10 -18.43
C ALA A 49 15.14 -19.62 -18.65
N ASP A 50 14.11 -20.22 -18.06
CA ASP A 50 13.82 -21.66 -18.10
C ASP A 50 12.62 -22.00 -19.01
N GLY A 51 12.12 -21.04 -19.80
CA GLY A 51 10.93 -21.22 -20.64
C GLY A 51 9.60 -21.32 -19.86
N ARG A 52 9.57 -20.89 -18.59
CA ARG A 52 8.39 -20.91 -17.73
C ARG A 52 7.75 -19.53 -17.66
N VAL A 53 6.42 -19.47 -17.51
CA VAL A 53 5.68 -18.19 -17.37
C VAL A 53 6.19 -17.36 -16.19
N ARG A 54 6.54 -18.02 -15.09
CA ARG A 54 7.16 -17.41 -13.91
C ARG A 54 7.85 -18.48 -13.06
N ASN A 55 8.83 -18.05 -12.27
CA ASN A 55 9.40 -18.85 -11.19
C ASN A 55 9.20 -18.10 -9.87
N LYS A 56 8.36 -18.66 -8.99
CA LYS A 56 7.92 -17.97 -7.77
C LYS A 56 9.04 -17.89 -6.73
N PHE A 57 9.04 -16.80 -5.97
CA PHE A 57 9.79 -16.78 -4.71
C PHE A 57 9.06 -17.67 -3.69
N THR A 58 9.83 -18.48 -2.98
CA THR A 58 9.33 -19.31 -1.87
C THR A 58 9.92 -18.88 -0.53
N ASP A 59 10.81 -17.89 -0.55
CA ASP A 59 11.41 -17.28 0.63
C ASP A 59 10.99 -15.82 0.76
N VAL A 60 10.62 -15.42 1.99
CA VAL A 60 10.10 -14.09 2.28
C VAL A 60 11.20 -13.02 2.17
N ALA A 61 12.44 -13.31 2.56
CA ALA A 61 13.53 -12.35 2.44
C ALA A 61 13.84 -12.06 0.97
N GLU A 62 13.78 -13.06 0.09
CA GLU A 62 13.89 -12.85 -1.35
C GLU A 62 12.73 -12.01 -1.91
N MET A 63 11.50 -12.24 -1.47
CA MET A 63 10.34 -11.42 -1.85
C MET A 63 10.55 -9.96 -1.42
N LEU A 64 11.01 -9.72 -0.20
CA LEU A 64 11.30 -8.38 0.31
C LEU A 64 12.42 -7.71 -0.48
N ALA A 65 13.50 -8.43 -0.78
CA ALA A 65 14.60 -7.93 -1.60
C ALA A 65 14.10 -7.54 -2.99
N ALA A 66 13.32 -8.38 -3.66
CA ALA A 66 12.74 -8.08 -4.96
C ALA A 66 11.82 -6.84 -4.90
N ALA A 67 11.01 -6.71 -3.86
CA ALA A 67 10.13 -5.56 -3.68
C ALA A 67 10.88 -4.21 -3.58
N THR A 68 12.12 -4.19 -3.08
CA THR A 68 12.93 -2.95 -2.99
C THR A 68 13.32 -2.36 -4.35
N SER A 69 13.25 -3.15 -5.42
CA SER A 69 13.50 -2.68 -6.79
C SER A 69 12.35 -1.84 -7.37
N ALA A 70 11.23 -1.74 -6.64
CA ALA A 70 10.10 -0.94 -7.07
C ALA A 70 10.45 0.55 -7.23
N PRO A 71 9.93 1.22 -8.28
CA PRO A 71 10.12 2.65 -8.44
C PRO A 71 9.50 3.40 -7.26
N LYS A 72 10.22 4.40 -6.75
CA LYS A 72 9.71 5.27 -5.69
C LYS A 72 8.50 6.07 -6.17
N GLU A 73 7.54 6.30 -5.28
CA GLU A 73 6.37 7.11 -5.60
C GLU A 73 6.80 8.52 -6.05
N PRO A 74 6.31 9.02 -7.20
CA PRO A 74 6.69 10.33 -7.71
C PRO A 74 6.32 11.45 -6.72
N LEU A 75 7.19 12.47 -6.63
CA LEU A 75 7.05 13.58 -5.68
C LEU A 75 5.67 14.25 -5.75
N ARG A 76 5.14 14.46 -6.96
CA ARG A 76 3.80 15.05 -7.17
C ARG A 76 2.70 14.31 -6.39
N ARG A 77 2.74 12.98 -6.36
CA ARG A 77 1.73 12.16 -5.69
C ARG A 77 1.89 12.22 -4.18
N ARG A 78 3.13 12.25 -3.70
CA ARG A 78 3.45 12.46 -2.28
C ARG A 78 2.96 13.83 -1.80
N VAL A 79 3.19 14.88 -2.58
CA VAL A 79 2.72 16.24 -2.26
C VAL A 79 1.20 16.31 -2.24
N LEU A 80 0.53 15.77 -3.26
CA LEU A 80 -0.94 15.75 -3.31
C LEU A 80 -1.57 14.98 -2.14
N ALA A 81 -0.96 13.86 -1.71
CA ALA A 81 -1.43 13.13 -0.53
C ALA A 81 -1.35 14.00 0.74
N ARG A 82 -0.26 14.76 0.92
CA ARG A 82 -0.11 15.69 2.05
C ARG A 82 -1.08 16.85 2.01
N LEU A 83 -1.32 17.43 0.84
CA LEU A 83 -2.33 18.48 0.69
C LEU A 83 -3.74 17.97 0.99
N ARG A 84 -4.05 16.73 0.63
CA ARG A 84 -5.32 16.09 0.97
C ARG A 84 -5.48 15.96 2.48
N ASP A 85 -4.44 15.53 3.20
CA ASP A 85 -4.49 15.45 4.68
C ASP A 85 -4.77 16.81 5.33
N LEU A 86 -4.15 17.88 4.82
CA LEU A 86 -4.34 19.24 5.35
C LEU A 86 -5.76 19.78 5.13
N GLY A 87 -6.50 19.24 4.16
CA GLY A 87 -7.88 19.62 3.86
C GLY A 87 -8.94 18.75 4.51
N GLN A 88 -8.57 17.69 5.24
CA GLN A 88 -9.52 16.85 5.99
C GLN A 88 -9.64 17.40 7.41
N PRO A 89 -10.83 17.84 7.87
CA PRO A 89 -11.01 18.21 9.26
C PRO A 89 -10.77 16.97 10.13
N ILE A 90 -9.94 17.11 11.18
CA ILE A 90 -9.87 16.11 12.25
C ILE A 90 -11.20 16.24 13.01
N VAL A 91 -12.17 15.39 12.69
CA VAL A 91 -13.45 15.38 13.40
C VAL A 91 -13.19 14.71 14.76
N LEU A 92 -12.90 15.54 15.78
CA LEU A 92 -12.85 15.14 17.18
C LEU A 92 -14.27 14.88 17.70
N THR A 93 -14.89 13.76 17.34
CA THR A 93 -16.13 13.33 17.99
C THR A 93 -15.77 12.59 19.28
N VAL A 94 -15.78 13.30 20.41
CA VAL A 94 -15.82 12.70 21.75
C VAL A 94 -17.29 12.37 22.05
N PRO A 95 -17.68 11.12 22.34
CA PRO A 95 -19.05 10.84 22.76
C PRO A 95 -19.22 11.24 24.23
N LEU A 96 -20.36 11.87 24.53
CA LEU A 96 -20.92 11.99 25.89
C LEU A 96 -21.48 10.63 26.34
#